data_AF-A0AA41CW87-F1
#
_entry.id   AF-A0AA41CW87-F1
#
_cell.length_a   1.000
_cell.length_b   1.000
_cell.length_c   1.000
_cell.angle_alpha   90.00
_cell.angle_beta   90.00
_cell.angle_gamma   90.00
#
_symmetry.space_group_name_H-M   'P 1'
#
loop_
_entity.id
_entity.type
_entity.pdbx_description
1 polymer ?
#
loop_
_entity_poly.entity_id
_entity_poly.type
_entity_poly.pdbx_seq_one_letter_code
_entity_poly.pdbx_strand_id
1 'polypeptide(L)' 'MQTVKVRKVGNSRVLTIPAQIDTEATQYSVSVAEDGTITYQPLEPNPFKNADWIQSHATELTEFGEGDLEDEF' A
#
# COMPACT_ATOMS: atom_id res chain seq x y z
N MET A 1 -12.36 -5.12 -20.44
CA MET A 1 -10.90 -4.86 -20.43
C MET A 1 -10.69 -3.43 -20.88
N GLN A 2 -10.05 -2.59 -20.06
CA GLN A 2 -9.80 -1.19 -20.40
C GLN A 2 -8.33 -1.02 -20.78
N THR A 3 -8.06 -0.34 -21.89
CA THR A 3 -6.71 -0.12 -22.39
C THR A 3 -6.37 1.36 -22.25
N VAL A 4 -5.14 1.64 -21.82
CA VAL A 4 -4.62 3.01 -21.69
C VAL A 4 -3.43 3.18 -22.63
N LYS A 5 -3.27 4.38 -23.20
CA LYS A 5 -2.16 4.71 -24.09
C LYS A 5 -1.09 5.48 -23.35
N VAL A 6 0.17 5.08 -23.53
CA VAL A 6 1.33 5.81 -23.01
C VAL A 6 1.39 7.20 -23.68
N ARG A 7 1.63 8.23 -22.88
CA ARG A 7 1.85 9.61 -23.34
C ARG A 7 3.27 10.05 -23.05
N LYS A 8 3.83 10.92 -23.89
CA LYS A 8 5.12 11.57 -23.64
C LYS A 8 4.89 12.92 -22.94
N VAL A 9 5.57 13.13 -21.82
CA VAL A 9 5.56 14.39 -21.07
C VAL A 9 7.01 14.78 -20.81
N GLY A 10 7.50 15.81 -21.50
CA GLY A 10 8.92 16.14 -21.51
C GLY A 10 9.77 14.97 -22.00
N ASN A 11 10.70 14.52 -21.16
CA ASN A 11 11.56 13.35 -21.42
C ASN A 11 11.02 12.05 -20.82
N SER A 12 9.81 12.06 -20.25
CA SER A 12 9.23 10.92 -19.56
C SER A 12 8.05 10.31 -20.31
N ARG A 13 7.77 9.04 -20.02
CA ARG A 13 6.56 8.32 -20.46
C ARG A 13 5.62 8.15 -19.28
N VAL A 14 4.33 8.41 -19.50
CA VAL A 14 3.32 8.40 -18.45
C VAL A 14 2.14 7.52 -18.88
N LEU A 15 1.69 6.67 -17.96
CA LEU A 15 0.44 5.92 -18.06
C LEU A 15 -0.62 6.67 -17.23
N THR A 16 -1.78 6.91 -17.83
CA THR A 16 -2.89 7.55 -17.12
C THR A 16 -3.73 6.51 -16.41
N ILE A 17 -3.99 6.72 -15.12
CA ILE A 17 -4.94 5.92 -14.35
C ILE A 17 -6.37 6.34 -14.76
N PRO A 18 -7.23 5.41 -15.23
CA PRO A 18 -8.62 5.71 -15.52
C PRO A 18 -9.37 6.18 -14.27
N ALA A 19 -10.31 7.12 -14.43
CA ALA A 19 -11.08 7.72 -13.33
C ALA A 19 -11.97 6.74 -12.54
N GLN A 20 -12.09 5.48 -13.00
CA GLN A 20 -12.85 4.42 -12.32
C GLN A 20 -12.01 3.68 -11.28
N ILE A 21 -10.69 3.92 -11.26
CA ILE A 21 -9.78 3.35 -10.27
C ILE A 21 -9.53 4.43 -9.22
N ASP A 22 -10.17 4.28 -8.07
CA ASP A 22 -9.94 5.17 -6.93
C ASP A 22 -8.58 4.85 -6.30
N THR A 23 -7.73 5.87 -6.20
CA THR A 23 -6.45 5.79 -5.52
C THR A 23 -6.26 7.05 -4.67
N GLU A 24 -5.97 6.85 -3.39
CA GLU A 24 -5.69 7.95 -2.45
C GLU A 24 -4.19 8.25 -2.36
N ALA A 25 -3.35 7.32 -2.81
CA ALA A 25 -1.90 7.45 -2.74
C ALA A 25 -1.35 8.37 -3.82
N THR A 26 -0.48 9.30 -3.43
CA THR A 26 0.19 10.25 -4.34
C THR A 26 1.55 9.76 -4.83
N GLN A 27 2.09 8.71 -4.24
CA GLN A 27 3.43 8.18 -4.54
C GLN A 27 3.39 6.65 -4.64
N TYR A 28 4.18 6.11 -5.56
CA TYR A 28 4.24 4.68 -5.86
C TYR A 28 5.68 4.22 -6.04
N SER A 29 5.99 3.03 -5.55
CA SER A 29 7.17 2.29 -5.99
C SER A 29 6.85 1.58 -7.31
N VAL A 30 7.85 1.51 -8.19
CA VAL A 30 7.70 0.92 -9.52
C VAL A 30 8.70 -0.21 -9.68
N SER A 31 8.21 -1.38 -10.08
CA SER A 31 9.04 -2.55 -10.38
C SER A 31 8.63 -3.18 -11.70
N VAL A 32 9.56 -3.91 -12.32
CA VAL A 32 9.34 -4.64 -13.57
C VAL A 32 9.66 -6.11 -13.31
N ALA A 33 8.71 -6.99 -13.58
CA ALA A 33 8.90 -8.43 -13.52
C ALA A 33 9.53 -8.97 -14.82
N GLU A 34 10.03 -10.22 -14.79
CA GLU A 34 10.71 -10.85 -15.94
C GLU A 34 9.81 -11.00 -17.17
N ASP A 35 8.49 -11.10 -16.97
CA ASP A 35 7.47 -11.15 -18.02
C ASP A 35 7.18 -9.78 -18.66
N GLY A 36 7.82 -8.72 -18.18
CA GLY A 36 7.61 -7.33 -18.61
C GLY A 36 6.42 -6.65 -17.94
N THR A 37 5.78 -7.28 -16.95
CA THR A 37 4.73 -6.65 -16.15
C THR A 37 5.31 -5.51 -15.31
N ILE A 38 4.68 -4.34 -15.35
CA ILE A 38 5.05 -3.18 -14.54
C ILE A 38 4.07 -3.07 -13.38
N THR A 39 4.58 -3.16 -12.16
CA THR A 39 3.78 -3.06 -10.94
C THR A 39 3.99 -1.70 -10.28
N TYR A 40 2.89 -1.05 -9.93
CA TYR A 40 2.88 0.19 -9.16
C TYR A 40 2.27 -0.10 -7.79
N GLN A 41 3.07 0.01 -6.74
CA GLN A 41 2.59 -0.21 -5.38
C GLN A 41 2.57 1.12 -4.62
N PRO A 42 1.44 1.51 -4.00
CA PRO A 42 1.36 2.77 -3.28
C PRO A 42 2.39 2.79 -2.14
N LEU A 43 3.11 3.90 -2.04
CA LEU A 43 3.95 4.20 -0.89
C LEU A 43 3.05 4.80 0.18
N GLU A 44 2.23 3.96 0.81
CA GLU A 44 1.50 4.39 2.00
C GLU A 44 2.50 4.65 3.14
N PRO A 45 2.29 5.74 3.92
CA PRO A 45 2.94 5.86 5.21
C PRO A 45 2.41 4.73 6.11
N ASN A 46 3.25 3.72 6.34
CA ASN A 46 2.91 2.58 7.18
C ASN A 46 2.43 3.08 8.56
N PRO A 47 1.15 2.86 8.94
CA PRO A 47 0.60 3.33 10.20
C PRO A 47 1.33 2.73 11.41
N PHE A 48 1.86 1.51 11.29
CA PHE A 48 2.69 0.83 12.29
C PHE A 48 4.12 1.38 12.40
N LYS A 49 4.50 2.37 11.58
CA LYS A 49 5.76 3.12 11.73
C LYS A 49 5.53 4.58 12.10
N ASN A 50 4.28 5.01 12.20
CA ASN A 50 3.93 6.37 12.58
C ASN A 50 3.75 6.42 14.11
N ALA A 51 4.65 7.15 14.78
CA ALA A 51 4.66 7.24 16.24
C ALA A 51 3.34 7.77 16.82
N ASP A 52 2.68 8.71 16.13
CA ASP A 52 1.40 9.29 16.54
C ASP A 52 0.24 8.28 16.42
N TRP A 53 0.28 7.42 15.41
CA TRP A 53 -0.73 6.36 15.22
C TRP A 53 -0.59 5.26 16.26
N ILE A 54 0.66 4.84 16.55
CA ILE A 54 0.97 3.85 17.59
C ILE A 54 0.54 4.37 18.95
N GLN A 55 0.84 5.63 19.29
CA GLN A 55 0.47 6.19 20.59
C GLN A 55 -1.05 6.29 20.78
N SER A 56 -1.79 6.57 19.71
CA SER A 56 -3.25 6.70 19.75
C SER A 56 -4.00 5.36 19.82
N HIS A 57 -3.38 4.26 19.36
CA HIS A 57 -3.98 2.91 19.34
C HIS A 57 -3.25 1.91 20.27
N ALA A 58 -2.30 2.38 21.09
CA ALA A 58 -1.53 1.54 22.01
C ALA A 58 -2.41 0.80 23.04
N THR A 59 -3.58 1.37 23.38
CA THR A 59 -4.48 0.82 24.41
C THR A 59 -5.29 -0.39 23.92
N GLU A 60 -5.51 -0.52 22.61
CA GLU A 60 -6.24 -1.66 22.01
C GLU A 60 -5.33 -2.88 21.80
N LEU A 61 -4.02 -2.69 21.68
CA LEU A 61 -3.04 -3.77 21.51
C LEU A 61 -2.79 -4.59 22.79
N THR A 62 -3.02 -4.00 23.96
CA THR A 62 -2.89 -4.68 25.26
C THR A 62 -4.01 -5.69 25.55
N GLU A 63 -5.16 -5.58 24.87
CA GLU A 63 -6.33 -6.44 25.15
C GLU A 63 -6.29 -7.80 24.42
N PHE A 64 -5.38 -7.97 23.45
CA PHE A 64 -5.19 -9.24 22.72
C PHE A 64 -4.07 -10.14 23.27
N GLY A 65 -3.35 -9.69 24.30
CA GLY A 65 -2.13 -10.36 24.80
C GLY A 65 -2.33 -11.27 26.02
N GLU A 66 -3.52 -11.33 26.59
CA GLU A 66 -3.79 -12.06 27.85
C GLU A 66 -4.96 -13.03 27.68
N GLY A 67 -4.80 -13.94 26.71
CA GLY A 67 -5.60 -15.17 26.67
C GLY A 67 -4.81 -16.27 27.37
N ASP A 68 -5.26 -16.68 28.55
CA ASP A 68 -4.77 -17.84 29.29
C ASP A 68 -4.64 -19.05 28.35
N LEU A 69 -3.40 -19.51 28.17
CA LEU A 69 -3.11 -20.85 27.67
C LEU A 69 -3.03 -21.78 28.88
N GLU A 70 -4.17 -22.03 29.53
CA GLU A 70 -4.28 -23.14 30.48
C GLU A 70 -5.04 -24.31 29.81
N ASP A 71 -4.27 -25.40 29.71
CA ASP A 71 -4.67 -26.81 29.67
C ASP A 71 -5.49 -27.38 28.50
N GLU A 72 -4.81 -28.16 27.65
CA GLU A 72 -5.16 -29.58 27.45
C GLU A 72 -3.95 -30.33 26.82
N PHE A 73 -3.25 -31.10 27.66
CA PHE A 73 -2.37 -32.21 27.28
C PHE A 73 -3.12 -33.53 27.40
#